data_AF-A0A7Y3KXI1-F1
#
_entry.id   AF-A0A7Y3KXI1-F1
#
_cell.length_a   1.000
_cell.length_b   1.000
_cell.length_c   1.000
_cell.angle_alpha   90.00
_cell.angle_beta   90.00
_cell.angle_gamma   90.00
#
_symmetry.space_group_name_H-M   'P 1'
#
loop_
_entity.id
_entity.type
_entity.pdbx_description
1 polymer ?
#
loop_
_entity_poly.entity_id
_entity_poly.type
_entity_poly.pdbx_seq_one_letter_code
_entity_poly.pdbx_strand_id
1 'polypeptide(L)'
;MEIIRNPDGSLVVPIRQKRHHDGDGEVGVSSAEDSAVAVESTSRLLHPGEGGYSEALAEWDLQQDPDRAPAISTASGREEAMNVVHTLADSSDHDVVAALKDVSDAEASGEALRHVLIGGTHSVEAFSNEVAKAEGGEPLAAHKMTKIIGEVLAELDK
;
A
#
# COMPACT_ATOMS: atom_id res chain seq x y z
N MET A 1 7.40 -0.39 17.94
CA MET A 1 7.10 1.04 17.75
C MET A 1 6.14 1.12 16.57
N GLU A 2 5.10 1.93 16.68
CA GLU A 2 3.97 1.96 15.75
C GLU A 2 4.19 3.00 14.64
N ILE A 3 3.86 2.65 13.39
CA ILE A 3 3.83 3.59 12.26
C ILE A 3 2.45 4.25 12.24
N ILE A 4 2.39 5.57 12.02
CA ILE A 4 1.12 6.32 11.97
C ILE A 4 0.90 6.83 10.55
N ARG A 5 -0.27 6.56 9.97
CA ARG A 5 -0.69 7.10 8.67
C ARG A 5 -1.58 8.33 8.85
N ASN A 6 -1.15 9.45 8.27
CA ASN A 6 -1.89 10.71 8.30
C ASN A 6 -2.96 10.76 7.19
N PRO A 7 -3.99 11.62 7.33
CA PRO A 7 -5.03 11.80 6.31
C PRO A 7 -4.52 12.30 4.95
N ASP A 8 -3.38 12.98 4.95
CA ASP A 8 -2.70 13.49 3.75
C ASP A 8 -1.87 12.42 3.02
N GLY A 9 -1.87 11.18 3.53
CA GLY A 9 -1.11 10.06 2.98
C GLY A 9 0.34 9.98 3.46
N SER A 10 0.81 10.90 4.31
CA SER A 10 2.16 10.80 4.91
C SER A 10 2.23 9.74 6.00
N LEU A 11 3.42 9.19 6.23
CA LEU A 11 3.70 8.16 7.24
C LEU A 11 4.69 8.69 8.28
N VAL A 12 4.37 8.56 9.56
CA VAL A 12 5.30 8.80 10.67
C VAL A 12 5.92 7.48 11.08
N VAL A 13 7.20 7.30 10.75
CA VAL A 13 7.95 6.06 10.94
C VAL A 13 8.93 6.19 12.11
N PRO A 14 8.87 5.32 13.13
CA PRO A 14 9.82 5.33 14.23
C PRO A 14 11.24 4.93 13.77
N ILE A 15 12.24 5.78 13.98
CA ILE A 15 13.63 5.44 13.66
C ILE A 15 14.17 4.60 14.82
N ARG A 16 14.57 3.35 14.55
CA ARG A 16 15.28 2.55 15.56
C ARG A 16 16.65 3.20 15.80
N GLN A 17 16.81 3.89 16.94
CA GLN A 17 18.13 4.31 17.39
C GLN A 17 19.00 3.06 17.56
N LYS A 18 20.02 2.94 16.71
CA LYS A 18 21.07 1.95 16.89
C LYS A 18 21.79 2.36 18.17
N ARG A 19 21.56 1.64 19.28
CA ARG A 19 22.29 1.86 20.53
C ARG A 19 23.79 1.90 20.19
N HIS A 20 24.41 3.05 20.34
CA HIS A 20 25.85 3.17 20.38
C HIS A 20 26.27 2.37 21.62
N HIS A 21 26.87 1.20 21.40
CA HIS A 21 27.46 0.42 22.47
C HIS A 21 28.74 1.16 22.86
N ASP A 22 28.72 1.81 24.01
CA ASP A 22 29.87 2.48 24.61
C ASP A 22 30.97 1.44 24.84
N GLY A 23 32.10 1.63 24.17
CA GLY A 23 33.31 0.84 24.34
C GLY A 23 34.27 1.61 25.24
N ASP A 24 34.23 1.25 26.52
CA ASP A 24 35.14 1.50 27.64
C ASP A 24 36.43 2.31 27.38
N GLY A 25 36.60 3.40 28.15
CA GLY A 25 37.83 4.20 28.20
C GLY A 25 37.73 5.36 29.20
N GLU A 26 38.08 5.10 30.47
CA GLU A 26 38.27 6.11 31.51
C GLU A 26 39.16 7.28 31.05
N VAL A 27 38.70 8.53 31.20
CA VAL A 27 39.21 9.55 32.15
C VAL A 27 38.48 10.90 32.01
N GLY A 28 37.95 11.43 33.12
CA GLY A 28 38.18 12.83 33.52
C GLY A 28 37.15 13.94 33.21
N VAL A 29 36.53 14.41 34.30
CA VAL A 29 36.14 15.81 34.64
C VAL A 29 34.70 16.29 34.33
N SER A 30 33.85 16.17 35.36
CA SER A 30 32.96 17.17 35.98
C SER A 30 32.11 18.12 35.10
N SER A 31 30.78 17.99 35.15
CA SER A 31 29.91 18.85 35.98
C SER A 31 28.47 18.34 35.95
N ALA A 32 27.79 18.39 37.09
CA ALA A 32 26.44 17.92 37.30
C ALA A 32 25.41 18.91 36.76
N GLU A 33 24.45 18.45 35.94
CA GLU A 33 23.06 18.92 35.96
C GLU A 33 22.10 17.75 35.67
N ASP A 34 21.23 17.52 36.65
CA ASP A 34 20.04 16.70 36.63
C ASP A 34 19.05 17.26 35.59
N SER A 35 18.71 16.48 34.58
CA SER A 35 17.48 16.66 33.79
C SER A 35 17.15 15.37 33.05
N ALA A 36 15.93 14.92 33.29
CA ALA A 36 15.30 13.70 32.83
C ALA A 36 15.70 13.24 31.42
N VAL A 37 15.93 11.93 31.30
CA VAL A 37 16.11 11.21 30.04
C VAL A 37 14.87 11.37 29.18
N ALA A 38 14.82 12.44 28.38
CA ALA A 38 13.88 12.53 27.28
C ALA A 38 14.30 11.49 26.25
N VAL A 39 13.64 10.33 26.27
CA VAL A 39 13.60 9.40 25.15
C VAL A 39 12.91 10.11 24.00
N GLU A 40 13.66 10.97 23.29
CA GLU A 40 13.22 11.53 22.03
C GLU A 40 13.07 10.36 21.07
N SER A 41 11.83 9.91 20.94
CA SER A 41 11.41 8.94 19.94
C SER A 41 11.59 9.63 18.60
N THR A 42 12.79 9.54 18.03
CA THR A 42 13.13 10.17 16.76
C THR A 42 12.31 9.49 15.67
N SER A 43 11.13 10.03 15.34
CA SER A 43 10.29 9.58 14.23
C SER A 43 10.64 10.37 12.97
N ARG A 44 10.60 9.71 11.80
CA ARG A 44 10.76 10.34 10.49
C ARG A 44 9.41 10.42 9.80
N LEU A 45 9.09 11.59 9.24
CA LEU A 45 7.95 11.75 8.34
C LEU A 45 8.37 11.34 6.92
N LEU A 46 7.59 10.47 6.27
CA LEU A 46 7.75 10.05 4.88
C LEU A 46 6.54 10.50 4.07
N HIS A 47 6.78 11.16 2.94
CA HIS A 47 5.73 11.53 1.99
C HIS A 47 5.58 10.48 0.88
N PRO A 48 4.40 10.40 0.24
CA PRO A 48 4.22 9.56 -0.94
C PRO A 48 5.27 9.84 -2.02
N GLY A 49 5.93 8.78 -2.50
CA GLY A 49 6.98 8.87 -3.52
C GLY A 49 8.41 9.08 -2.97
N GLU A 50 8.58 9.28 -1.67
CA GLU A 50 9.91 9.29 -1.05
C GLU A 50 10.47 7.87 -0.92
N GLY A 51 11.80 7.72 -1.04
CA GLY A 51 12.48 6.44 -0.85
C GLY A 51 12.20 5.88 0.54
N GLY A 52 11.72 4.63 0.60
CA GLY A 52 11.30 3.95 1.84
C GLY A 52 9.82 4.16 2.21
N TYR A 53 9.07 5.00 1.50
CA TYR A 53 7.63 5.17 1.74
C TYR A 53 6.86 3.87 1.49
N SER A 54 7.13 3.16 0.40
CA SER A 54 6.45 1.89 0.08
C SER A 54 6.74 0.80 1.11
N GLU A 55 7.98 0.74 1.62
CA GLU A 55 8.38 -0.21 2.67
C GLU A 55 7.69 0.12 4.00
N ALA A 56 7.68 1.39 4.38
CA ALA A 56 6.97 1.85 5.57
C ALA A 56 5.45 1.66 5.47
N LEU A 57 4.88 1.80 4.27
CA LEU A 57 3.46 1.57 4.02
C LEU A 57 3.12 0.09 4.19
N ALA A 58 3.98 -0.82 3.69
CA ALA A 58 3.81 -2.25 3.89
C ALA A 58 3.97 -2.66 5.37
N GLU A 59 4.93 -2.08 6.09
CA GLU A 59 5.07 -2.30 7.54
C GLU A 59 3.89 -1.74 8.34
N TRP A 60 3.29 -0.64 7.88
CA TRP A 60 2.07 -0.09 8.48
C TRP A 60 0.86 -1.00 8.23
N ASP A 61 0.72 -1.52 7.01
CA ASP A 61 -0.36 -2.46 6.65
C ASP A 61 -0.30 -3.74 7.50
N LEU A 62 0.90 -4.33 7.65
CA LEU A 62 1.14 -5.47 8.54
C LEU A 62 0.86 -5.18 10.03
N GLN A 63 0.90 -3.92 10.46
CA GLN A 63 0.50 -3.56 11.82
C GLN A 63 -1.01 -3.52 11.99
N GLN A 64 -1.76 -3.21 10.94
CA GLN A 64 -3.23 -3.21 10.98
C GLN A 64 -3.78 -4.64 10.89
N ASP A 65 -3.11 -5.50 10.13
CA ASP A 65 -3.47 -6.91 9.99
C ASP A 65 -2.20 -7.77 10.09
N PRO A 66 -1.84 -8.26 11.30
CA PRO A 66 -0.62 -9.03 11.51
C PRO A 66 -0.67 -10.45 10.93
N ASP A 67 -1.87 -10.94 10.60
CA ASP A 67 -2.07 -12.25 9.97
C ASP A 67 -2.05 -12.15 8.44
N ARG A 68 -2.14 -10.93 7.88
CA ARG A 68 -2.02 -10.66 6.44
C ARG A 68 -0.61 -10.99 5.96
N ALA A 69 -0.50 -11.90 5.01
CA ALA A 69 0.76 -12.14 4.31
C ALA A 69 1.24 -10.84 3.65
N PRO A 70 2.55 -10.61 3.47
CA PRO A 70 3.03 -9.42 2.77
C PRO A 70 2.34 -9.34 1.41
N ALA A 71 1.53 -8.30 1.27
CA ALA A 71 0.66 -8.01 0.16
C ALA A 71 1.49 -7.67 -1.10
N ILE A 72 2.05 -8.69 -1.75
CA ILE A 72 2.81 -8.52 -2.98
C ILE A 72 1.81 -8.62 -4.13
N SER A 73 1.56 -7.49 -4.81
CA SER A 73 0.96 -7.52 -6.14
C SER A 73 1.87 -8.35 -7.06
N THR A 74 1.44 -9.57 -7.37
CA THR A 74 2.13 -10.45 -8.32
C THR A 74 1.76 -10.05 -9.74
N ALA A 75 2.61 -10.38 -10.71
CA ALA A 75 2.33 -10.12 -12.12
C ALA A 75 1.04 -10.83 -12.58
N SER A 76 0.84 -12.09 -12.17
CA SER A 76 -0.37 -12.87 -12.48
C SER A 76 -1.61 -12.30 -11.80
N GLY A 77 -1.55 -11.94 -10.52
CA GLY A 77 -2.68 -11.33 -9.83
C GLY A 77 -3.10 -10.01 -10.48
N ARG A 78 -2.14 -9.24 -10.97
CA ARG A 78 -2.40 -8.00 -11.70
C ARG A 78 -3.02 -8.23 -13.08
N GLU A 79 -2.58 -9.24 -13.82
CA GLU A 79 -3.22 -9.65 -15.08
C GLU A 79 -4.66 -10.12 -14.86
N GLU A 80 -4.89 -10.96 -13.85
CA GLU A 80 -6.25 -11.40 -13.47
C GLU A 80 -7.14 -10.21 -13.09
N ALA A 81 -6.60 -9.24 -12.34
CA ALA A 81 -7.31 -8.01 -12.00
C ALA A 81 -7.66 -7.16 -13.23
N MET A 82 -6.79 -7.10 -14.24
CA MET A 82 -7.07 -6.41 -15.51
C MET A 82 -8.23 -7.06 -16.25
N ASN A 83 -8.21 -8.41 -16.36
CA ASN A 83 -9.28 -9.16 -17.02
C ASN A 83 -10.64 -8.98 -16.34
N VAL A 84 -10.71 -9.04 -15.00
CA VAL A 84 -11.95 -8.81 -14.24
C VAL A 84 -12.51 -7.43 -14.52
N VAL A 85 -11.67 -6.40 -14.43
CA VAL A 85 -12.11 -5.01 -14.64
C VAL A 85 -12.55 -4.79 -16.09
N HIS A 86 -11.84 -5.35 -17.06
CA HIS A 86 -12.25 -5.30 -18.47
C HIS A 86 -13.61 -5.97 -18.69
N THR A 87 -13.78 -7.20 -18.17
CA THR A 87 -15.03 -7.95 -18.27
C THR A 87 -16.21 -7.17 -17.70
N LEU A 88 -16.03 -6.50 -16.56
CA LEU A 88 -17.06 -5.68 -15.95
C LEU A 88 -17.33 -4.39 -16.72
N ALA A 89 -16.30 -3.78 -17.29
CA ALA A 89 -16.43 -2.57 -18.10
C ALA A 89 -17.23 -2.82 -19.39
N ASP A 90 -17.06 -3.99 -20.00
CA ASP A 90 -17.74 -4.39 -21.23
C ASP A 90 -19.11 -5.05 -20.97
N SER A 91 -19.38 -5.48 -19.73
CA SER A 91 -20.65 -6.08 -19.34
C SER A 91 -21.74 -5.03 -19.09
N SER A 92 -22.88 -5.18 -19.76
CA SER A 92 -24.08 -4.37 -19.50
C SER A 92 -24.74 -4.67 -18.15
N ASP A 93 -24.55 -5.88 -17.63
CA ASP A 93 -25.17 -6.35 -16.40
C ASP A 93 -24.28 -6.12 -15.16
N HIS A 94 -22.99 -5.83 -15.39
CA HIS A 94 -22.00 -5.51 -14.34
C HIS A 94 -21.96 -6.55 -13.20
N ASP A 95 -22.07 -7.83 -13.55
CA ASP A 95 -22.10 -8.94 -12.60
C ASP A 95 -20.69 -9.26 -12.07
N VAL A 96 -20.36 -8.67 -10.91
CA VAL A 96 -19.08 -8.83 -10.22
C VAL A 96 -18.81 -10.26 -9.80
N VAL A 97 -19.84 -10.99 -9.35
CA VAL A 97 -19.70 -12.38 -8.90
C VAL A 97 -19.35 -13.29 -10.07
N ALA A 98 -20.01 -13.07 -11.21
CA ALA A 98 -19.69 -13.82 -12.43
C ALA A 98 -18.27 -13.51 -12.92
N ALA A 99 -17.84 -12.25 -12.90
CA ALA A 99 -16.50 -11.84 -13.33
C ALA A 99 -15.39 -12.42 -12.44
N LEU A 100 -15.65 -12.63 -11.15
CA LEU A 100 -14.69 -13.18 -10.20
C LEU A 100 -14.59 -14.71 -10.23
N LYS A 101 -15.54 -15.40 -10.86
CA LYS A 101 -15.64 -16.87 -10.82
C LYS A 101 -14.40 -17.59 -11.37
N ASP A 102 -13.74 -16.97 -12.35
CA ASP A 102 -12.58 -17.55 -13.03
C ASP A 102 -11.24 -16.99 -12.51
N VAL A 103 -11.27 -16.15 -11.47
CA VAL A 103 -10.07 -15.64 -10.81
C VAL A 103 -9.42 -16.76 -10.01
N SER A 104 -8.16 -17.04 -10.29
CA SER A 104 -7.41 -18.14 -9.68
C SER A 104 -6.72 -17.71 -8.39
N ASP A 105 -6.30 -16.45 -8.31
CA ASP A 105 -5.66 -15.87 -7.12
C ASP A 105 -6.38 -14.56 -6.72
N ALA A 106 -7.51 -14.74 -6.05
CA ALA A 106 -8.38 -13.67 -5.56
C ALA A 106 -7.64 -12.67 -4.65
N GLU A 107 -6.71 -13.16 -3.84
CA GLU A 107 -5.92 -12.35 -2.92
C GLU A 107 -4.93 -11.46 -3.70
N ALA A 108 -4.15 -12.04 -4.61
CA ALA A 108 -3.18 -11.28 -5.41
C ALA A 108 -3.86 -10.28 -6.36
N SER A 109 -5.01 -10.62 -6.92
CA SER A 109 -5.82 -9.69 -7.72
C SER A 109 -6.38 -8.55 -6.90
N GLY A 110 -6.94 -8.83 -5.72
CA GLY A 110 -7.39 -7.81 -4.80
C GLY A 110 -6.25 -6.86 -4.42
N GLU A 111 -5.06 -7.39 -4.21
CA GLU A 111 -3.93 -6.57 -3.81
C GLU A 111 -3.34 -5.72 -4.93
N ALA A 112 -3.35 -6.23 -6.16
CA ALA A 112 -3.06 -5.42 -7.33
C ALA A 112 -4.03 -4.22 -7.44
N LEU A 113 -5.32 -4.46 -7.20
CA LEU A 113 -6.35 -3.43 -7.23
C LEU A 113 -6.22 -2.40 -6.11
N ARG A 114 -5.92 -2.83 -4.88
CA ARG A 114 -5.65 -1.91 -3.76
C ARG A 114 -4.44 -1.03 -4.03
N HIS A 115 -3.37 -1.59 -4.59
CA HIS A 115 -2.17 -0.83 -4.96
C HIS A 115 -2.48 0.26 -5.99
N VAL A 116 -3.36 -0.02 -6.96
CA VAL A 116 -3.85 0.98 -7.92
C VAL A 116 -4.58 2.12 -7.20
N LEU A 117 -5.50 1.81 -6.28
CA LEU A 117 -6.24 2.83 -5.53
C LEU A 117 -5.35 3.68 -4.60
N ILE A 118 -4.37 3.05 -3.93
CA ILE A 118 -3.39 3.74 -3.07
C ILE A 118 -2.59 4.76 -3.88
N GLY A 119 -2.26 4.45 -5.13
CA GLY A 119 -1.56 5.35 -6.05
C GLY A 119 -2.40 6.54 -6.56
N GLY A 120 -3.69 6.62 -6.20
CA GLY A 120 -4.59 7.73 -6.55
C GLY A 120 -4.92 7.82 -8.04
N THR A 121 -5.47 8.97 -8.46
CA THR A 121 -6.04 9.18 -9.81
C THR A 121 -5.07 8.83 -10.94
N HIS A 122 -3.80 9.24 -10.84
CA HIS A 122 -2.81 8.97 -11.89
C HIS A 122 -2.49 7.48 -12.03
N SER A 123 -2.47 6.74 -10.91
CA SER A 123 -2.29 5.28 -10.94
C SER A 123 -3.49 4.59 -11.57
N VAL A 124 -4.70 5.05 -11.23
CA VAL A 124 -5.96 4.56 -11.83
C VAL A 124 -6.00 4.82 -13.34
N GLU A 125 -5.59 6.01 -13.78
CA GLU A 125 -5.51 6.35 -15.22
C GLU A 125 -4.45 5.50 -15.94
N ALA A 126 -3.28 5.31 -15.34
CA ALA A 126 -2.24 4.45 -15.89
C ALA A 126 -2.73 2.99 -16.00
N PHE A 127 -3.39 2.48 -14.97
CA PHE A 127 -3.97 1.14 -14.96
C PHE A 127 -5.07 0.99 -16.02
N SER A 128 -5.93 1.99 -16.17
CA SER A 128 -6.95 2.02 -17.22
C SER A 128 -6.36 1.93 -18.64
N ASN A 129 -5.29 2.69 -18.91
CA ASN A 129 -4.56 2.59 -20.18
C ASN A 129 -3.92 1.22 -20.39
N GLU A 130 -3.46 0.60 -19.30
CA GLU A 130 -2.87 -0.72 -19.38
C GLU A 130 -3.91 -1.82 -19.67
N VAL A 131 -5.07 -1.76 -19.02
CA VAL A 131 -6.19 -2.65 -19.33
C VAL A 131 -6.58 -2.53 -20.80
N ALA A 132 -6.76 -1.31 -21.30
CA ALA A 132 -7.07 -1.08 -22.72
C ALA A 132 -5.98 -1.62 -23.67
N LYS A 133 -4.72 -1.60 -23.25
CA LYS A 133 -3.60 -2.15 -24.04
C LYS A 133 -3.54 -3.68 -24.00
N ALA A 134 -3.86 -4.28 -22.85
CA ALA A 134 -3.77 -5.72 -22.63
C ALA A 134 -5.00 -6.47 -23.19
N GLU A 135 -6.19 -5.99 -22.85
CA GLU A 135 -7.47 -6.64 -23.17
C GLU A 135 -8.14 -6.05 -24.42
N GLY A 136 -7.70 -4.86 -24.85
CA GLY A 136 -8.31 -4.09 -25.93
C GLY A 136 -9.39 -3.12 -25.45
N GLY A 137 -9.86 -2.29 -26.37
CA GLY A 137 -10.86 -1.25 -26.09
C GLY A 137 -10.26 0.12 -25.81
N GLU A 138 -11.09 1.03 -25.31
CA GLU A 138 -10.70 2.40 -24.97
C GLU A 138 -10.46 2.54 -23.46
N PRO A 139 -9.45 3.32 -23.04
CA PRO A 139 -9.24 3.60 -21.62
C PRO A 139 -10.49 4.18 -20.96
N LEU A 140 -10.86 3.61 -19.82
CA LEU A 140 -11.92 4.11 -18.98
C LEU A 140 -11.50 5.41 -18.27
N ALA A 141 -12.47 6.32 -18.11
CA ALA A 141 -12.28 7.49 -17.25
C ALA A 141 -12.02 7.06 -15.80
N ALA A 142 -11.13 7.78 -15.11
CA ALA A 142 -10.66 7.42 -13.77
C ALA A 142 -11.80 7.12 -12.77
N HIS A 143 -12.84 7.95 -12.73
CA HIS A 143 -13.97 7.75 -11.81
C HIS A 143 -14.76 6.46 -12.08
N LYS A 144 -14.88 6.03 -13.35
CA LYS A 144 -15.50 4.74 -13.69
C LYS A 144 -14.61 3.59 -13.24
N MET A 145 -13.31 3.71 -13.54
CA MET A 145 -12.32 2.71 -13.16
C MET A 145 -12.27 2.51 -11.64
N THR A 146 -12.18 3.59 -10.87
CA THR A 146 -12.23 3.56 -9.39
C THR A 146 -13.51 2.90 -8.87
N LYS A 147 -14.66 3.14 -9.52
CA LYS A 147 -15.93 2.51 -9.13
C LYS A 147 -15.87 0.99 -9.31
N ILE A 148 -15.47 0.52 -10.50
CA ILE A 148 -15.36 -0.92 -10.80
C ILE A 148 -14.39 -1.59 -9.82
N ILE A 149 -13.23 -0.98 -9.60
CA ILE A 149 -12.23 -1.51 -8.65
C ILE A 149 -12.83 -1.62 -7.24
N GLY A 150 -13.56 -0.60 -6.78
CA GLY A 150 -14.22 -0.62 -5.47
C GLY A 150 -15.28 -1.73 -5.33
N GLU A 151 -16.06 -1.98 -6.38
CA GLU A 151 -17.06 -3.05 -6.41
C GLU A 151 -16.42 -4.44 -6.39
N VAL A 152 -15.33 -4.64 -7.14
CA VAL A 152 -14.57 -5.89 -7.14
C VAL A 152 -13.97 -6.16 -5.76
N LEU A 153 -13.31 -5.16 -5.15
CA LEU A 153 -12.73 -5.31 -3.81
C LEU A 153 -13.78 -5.62 -2.74
N ALA A 154 -14.95 -4.96 -2.81
CA ALA A 154 -16.04 -5.21 -1.89
C ALA A 154 -16.62 -6.62 -2.01
N GLU A 155 -16.49 -7.29 -3.16
CA GLU A 155 -16.87 -8.69 -3.33
C GLU A 155 -15.76 -9.64 -2.85
N LEU A 156 -14.49 -9.34 -3.15
CA LEU A 156 -13.34 -10.14 -2.71
C LEU A 156 -13.17 -10.17 -1.19
N ASP A 157 -13.63 -9.12 -0.48
CA ASP A 157 -13.53 -9.00 0.98
C ASP A 157 -14.69 -9.65 1.76
N LYS A 158 -15.57 -10.40 1.08
CA LYS A 158 -16.68 -11.14 1.71
C LYS A 158 -16.27 -12.54 2.13
#